data_AF-A0A7C5CJ04-F1
#
_entry.id   AF-A0A7C5CJ04-F1
#
_cell.length_a   1.000
_cell.length_b   1.000
_cell.length_c   1.000
_cell.angle_alpha   90.00
_cell.angle_beta   90.00
_cell.angle_gamma   90.00
#
_symmetry.space_group_name_H-M   'P 1'
#
loop_
_entity.id
_entity.type
_entity.pdbx_description
1 polymer ?
#
loop_
_entity_poly.entity_id
_entity_poly.type
_entity_poly.pdbx_seq_one_letter_code
_entity_poly.pdbx_strand_id
1 'polypeptide(L)'
;MALTQTQVSMLYVAIFNRASEGNGNTYWQDKGTMIEVANAMLDTTDAQEYFGSSLDSNQAFIEWIYQNTLNKTLADDPDGIQYWVTQLESGASRGEVVAGLVEAVEQYAESTDAETKAAYDQFMNRVAVSDYTANTLAEAPLDYKQSLGFGDELPVTNDPATVSAAEGNVAGLA
;
A
#
# COMPACT_ATOMS: atom_id res chain seq x y z
N MET A 1 12.21 -15.82 -5.11
CA MET A 1 13.19 -15.05 -4.31
C MET A 1 12.43 -14.44 -3.15
N ALA A 2 13.06 -14.29 -1.99
CA ALA A 2 12.44 -13.59 -0.87
C ALA A 2 12.27 -12.10 -1.20
N LEU A 3 11.19 -11.49 -0.71
CA LEU A 3 10.98 -10.05 -0.77
C LEU A 3 11.86 -9.36 0.27
N THR A 4 12.26 -8.12 -0.01
CA THR A 4 12.89 -7.26 0.99
C THR A 4 11.84 -6.70 1.96
N GLN A 5 12.29 -6.19 3.11
CA GLN A 5 11.43 -5.45 4.05
C GLN A 5 10.65 -4.34 3.35
N THR A 6 11.33 -3.52 2.55
CA THR A 6 10.72 -2.41 1.80
C THR A 6 9.70 -2.90 0.78
N GLN A 7 9.94 -4.01 0.09
CA GLN A 7 8.97 -4.60 -0.83
C GLN A 7 7.70 -5.09 -0.11
N VAL A 8 7.84 -5.66 1.09
CA VAL A 8 6.68 -6.00 1.91
C VAL A 8 5.95 -4.75 2.39
N SER A 9 6.67 -3.70 2.80
CA SER A 9 6.09 -2.40 3.14
C SER A 9 5.29 -1.79 1.98
N MET A 10 5.80 -1.87 0.75
CA MET A 10 5.07 -1.44 -0.46
C MET A 10 3.73 -2.18 -0.61
N LEU A 11 3.69 -3.49 -0.36
CA LEU A 11 2.45 -4.25 -0.39
C LEU A 11 1.49 -3.85 0.73
N TYR A 12 1.98 -3.58 1.94
CA TYR A 12 1.13 -3.11 3.04
C TYR A 12 0.51 -1.74 2.73
N VAL A 13 1.30 -0.82 2.18
CA VAL A 13 0.82 0.51 1.75
C VAL A 13 -0.20 0.37 0.64
N ALA A 14 0.10 -0.40 -0.42
CA ALA A 14 -0.78 -0.56 -1.57
C ALA A 14 -2.10 -1.29 -1.24
N ILE A 15 -2.02 -2.39 -0.48
CA ILE A 15 -3.19 -3.25 -0.20
C ILE A 15 -4.01 -2.71 0.96
N PHE A 16 -3.38 -2.31 2.06
CA PHE A 16 -4.08 -2.02 3.32
C PHE A 16 -4.07 -0.54 3.71
N ASN A 17 -3.36 0.32 2.97
CA ASN A 17 -3.12 1.72 3.34
C ASN A 17 -2.66 1.86 4.81
N ARG A 18 -1.76 0.97 5.26
CA ARG A 18 -1.22 0.98 6.62
C ARG A 18 0.25 0.61 6.63
N ALA A 19 0.95 0.97 7.71
CA ALA A 19 2.30 0.51 7.98
C ALA A 19 2.33 -0.96 8.40
N SER A 20 3.39 -1.68 8.03
CA SER A 20 3.67 -3.04 8.48
C SER A 20 4.41 -3.04 9.82
N GLU A 21 3.95 -3.84 10.77
CA GLU A 21 4.70 -4.21 11.97
C GLU A 21 5.79 -5.26 11.67
N GLY A 22 6.77 -5.41 12.56
CA GLY A 22 7.98 -6.20 12.33
C GLY A 22 7.73 -7.69 12.10
N ASN A 23 6.91 -8.33 12.94
CA ASN A 23 6.59 -9.74 12.79
C ASN A 23 5.79 -10.03 11.51
N GLY A 24 4.81 -9.17 11.18
CA GLY A 24 4.04 -9.28 9.95
C GLY A 24 4.93 -9.07 8.72
N ASN A 25 5.75 -8.02 8.72
CA ASN A 25 6.69 -7.75 7.62
C ASN A 25 7.61 -8.95 7.37
N THR A 26 8.29 -9.43 8.42
CA THR A 26 9.20 -10.59 8.35
C THR A 26 8.48 -11.84 7.88
N TYR A 27 7.25 -12.08 8.34
CA TYR A 27 6.46 -13.24 7.92
C TYR A 27 6.27 -13.31 6.40
N TRP A 28 6.03 -12.17 5.74
CA TRP A 28 5.74 -12.12 4.31
C TRP A 28 6.99 -12.15 3.41
N GLN A 29 8.17 -11.80 3.92
CA GLN A 29 9.41 -11.76 3.12
C GLN A 29 9.71 -13.10 2.44
N ASP A 30 9.49 -14.22 3.12
CA ASP A 30 9.83 -15.56 2.63
C ASP A 30 8.64 -16.31 2.00
N LYS A 31 7.52 -15.63 1.71
CA LYS A 31 6.27 -16.28 1.25
C LYS A 31 6.15 -16.46 -0.26
N GLY A 32 7.03 -15.85 -1.03
CA GLY A 32 7.06 -16.01 -2.47
C GLY A 32 7.49 -14.73 -3.19
N THR A 33 7.15 -14.66 -4.46
CA THR A 33 7.26 -13.46 -5.28
C THR A 33 6.24 -12.40 -4.85
N MET A 34 6.44 -11.15 -5.30
CA MET A 34 5.54 -10.03 -5.01
C MET A 34 4.08 -10.37 -5.36
N ILE A 35 3.86 -11.02 -6.52
CA ILE A 35 2.54 -11.42 -7.00
C ILE A 35 1.91 -12.48 -6.09
N GLU A 36 2.68 -13.51 -5.71
CA GLU A 36 2.20 -14.58 -4.82
C GLU A 36 1.85 -14.03 -3.44
N VAL A 37 2.70 -13.14 -2.90
CA VAL A 37 2.47 -12.49 -1.60
C VAL A 37 1.27 -11.55 -1.66
N ALA A 38 1.12 -10.75 -2.72
CA ALA A 38 -0.02 -9.86 -2.87
C ALA A 38 -1.36 -10.64 -2.95
N ASN A 39 -1.41 -11.74 -3.71
CA ASN A 39 -2.58 -12.61 -3.72
C ASN A 39 -2.85 -13.20 -2.33
N ALA A 40 -1.83 -13.72 -1.65
CA ALA A 40 -1.99 -14.29 -0.32
C ALA A 40 -2.43 -13.26 0.74
N MET A 41 -1.97 -12.01 0.64
CA MET A 41 -2.43 -10.91 1.50
C MET A 41 -3.90 -10.57 1.26
N LEU A 42 -4.33 -10.52 -0.01
CA LEU A 42 -5.73 -10.26 -0.38
C LEU A 42 -6.70 -11.37 0.07
N ASP A 43 -6.19 -12.59 0.27
CA ASP A 43 -6.97 -13.73 0.78
C ASP A 43 -7.11 -13.73 2.32
N THR A 44 -6.42 -12.83 3.03
CA THR A 44 -6.51 -12.75 4.50
C THR A 44 -7.85 -12.20 4.96
N THR A 45 -8.28 -12.57 6.17
CA THR A 45 -9.47 -11.99 6.82
C THR A 45 -9.34 -10.47 6.96
N ASP A 46 -8.14 -9.97 7.24
CA ASP A 46 -7.85 -8.53 7.28
C ASP A 46 -8.20 -7.83 5.96
N ALA A 47 -7.83 -8.42 4.82
CA ALA A 47 -8.17 -7.86 3.51
C ALA A 47 -9.68 -7.94 3.26
N GLN A 48 -10.31 -9.07 3.57
CA GLN A 48 -11.76 -9.22 3.42
C GLN A 48 -12.54 -8.18 4.23
N GLU A 49 -12.10 -7.90 5.46
CA GLU A 49 -12.69 -6.87 6.31
C GLU A 49 -12.39 -5.45 5.82
N TYR A 50 -11.16 -5.20 5.38
CA TYR A 50 -10.72 -3.86 4.96
C TYR A 50 -11.39 -3.41 3.66
N PHE A 51 -11.47 -4.28 2.66
CA PHE A 51 -12.11 -3.96 1.39
C PHE A 51 -13.63 -4.15 1.41
N GLY A 52 -14.15 -5.05 2.25
CA GLY A 52 -15.57 -5.42 2.24
C GLY A 52 -16.05 -5.83 0.85
N SER A 53 -17.19 -5.28 0.41
CA SER A 53 -17.76 -5.56 -0.92
C SER A 53 -16.93 -5.03 -2.09
N SER A 54 -15.88 -4.22 -1.84
CA SER A 54 -14.99 -3.76 -2.92
C SER A 54 -14.21 -4.92 -3.53
N LEU A 55 -14.05 -6.05 -2.83
CA LEU A 55 -13.49 -7.28 -3.41
C LEU A 55 -14.47 -8.03 -4.33
N ASP A 56 -15.74 -7.63 -4.42
CA ASP A 56 -16.74 -8.36 -5.21
C ASP A 56 -16.73 -7.98 -6.70
N SER A 57 -16.06 -6.89 -7.08
CA SER A 57 -15.97 -6.45 -8.47
C SER A 57 -14.58 -5.94 -8.84
N ASN A 58 -14.21 -6.08 -10.12
CA ASN A 58 -12.95 -5.57 -10.63
C ASN A 58 -12.88 -4.05 -10.51
N GLN A 59 -13.95 -3.34 -10.88
CA GLN A 59 -14.02 -1.88 -10.81
C GLN A 59 -13.75 -1.38 -9.37
N ALA A 60 -14.52 -1.88 -8.39
CA ALA A 60 -14.39 -1.42 -7.00
C ALA A 60 -13.02 -1.78 -6.40
N PHE A 61 -12.48 -2.95 -6.74
CA PHE A 61 -11.15 -3.35 -6.29
C PHE A 61 -10.06 -2.43 -6.86
N ILE A 62 -10.12 -2.10 -8.16
CA ILE A 62 -9.16 -1.20 -8.78
C ILE A 62 -9.25 0.19 -8.16
N GLU A 63 -10.44 0.79 -8.08
CA GLU A 63 -10.61 2.12 -7.48
C GLU A 63 -10.02 2.19 -6.06
N TRP A 64 -10.17 1.12 -5.28
CA TRP A 64 -9.64 1.05 -3.92
C TRP A 64 -8.10 0.98 -3.88
N ILE A 65 -7.48 0.06 -4.63
CA ILE A 65 -6.01 -0.05 -4.67
C ILE A 65 -5.38 1.20 -5.30
N TYR A 66 -6.05 1.81 -6.30
CA TYR A 66 -5.60 3.04 -6.94
C TYR A 66 -5.56 4.19 -5.95
N GLN A 67 -6.60 4.32 -5.11
CA GLN A 67 -6.61 5.32 -4.05
C GLN A 67 -5.51 5.07 -3.01
N ASN A 68 -5.28 3.81 -2.61
CA ASN A 68 -4.24 3.48 -1.63
C ASN A 68 -2.84 3.80 -2.15
N THR A 69 -2.57 3.43 -3.41
CA THR A 69 -1.23 3.45 -4.01
C THR A 69 -0.88 4.81 -4.61
N LEU A 70 -1.82 5.41 -5.35
CA LEU A 70 -1.60 6.62 -6.13
C LEU A 70 -2.33 7.84 -5.58
N ASN A 71 -3.23 7.65 -4.60
CA ASN A 71 -4.07 8.71 -4.06
C ASN A 71 -4.92 9.44 -5.12
N LYS A 72 -5.33 8.70 -6.15
CA LYS A 72 -6.15 9.18 -7.26
C LYS A 72 -7.48 8.43 -7.28
N THR A 73 -8.55 9.14 -7.61
CA THR A 73 -9.89 8.60 -7.80
C THR A 73 -10.21 8.42 -9.29
N LEU A 74 -11.35 7.81 -9.60
CA LEU A 74 -11.88 7.72 -10.98
C LEU A 74 -12.05 9.09 -11.66
N ALA A 75 -12.29 10.15 -10.88
CA ALA A 75 -12.42 11.50 -11.43
C ALA A 75 -11.05 12.09 -11.82
N ASP A 76 -9.99 11.70 -11.12
CA ASP A 76 -8.63 12.21 -11.34
C ASP A 76 -7.95 11.48 -12.51
N ASP A 77 -8.20 10.16 -12.65
CA ASP A 77 -7.55 9.34 -13.68
C ASP A 77 -8.46 8.20 -14.20
N PRO A 78 -9.49 8.54 -15.00
CA PRO A 78 -10.44 7.55 -15.51
C PRO A 78 -9.78 6.53 -16.45
N ASP A 79 -8.81 6.97 -17.26
CA ASP A 79 -8.13 6.12 -18.24
C ASP A 79 -7.17 5.14 -17.55
N GLY A 80 -6.43 5.58 -16.54
CA GLY A 80 -5.55 4.73 -15.73
C GLY A 80 -6.33 3.65 -14.99
N ILE A 81 -7.44 4.00 -14.35
CA ILE A 81 -8.31 3.02 -13.68
C ILE A 81 -8.90 2.03 -14.70
N GLN A 82 -9.42 2.51 -15.84
CA GLN A 82 -9.97 1.63 -16.88
C GLN A 82 -8.90 0.67 -17.43
N TYR A 83 -7.65 1.12 -17.56
CA TYR A 83 -6.55 0.25 -17.97
C TYR A 83 -6.38 -0.94 -17.02
N TRP A 84 -6.29 -0.71 -15.71
CA TRP A 84 -6.11 -1.79 -14.73
C TRP A 84 -7.35 -2.69 -14.61
N VAL A 85 -8.56 -2.14 -14.74
CA VAL A 85 -9.79 -2.94 -14.81
C VAL A 85 -9.73 -3.89 -16.00
N THR A 86 -9.30 -3.39 -17.17
CA THR A 86 -9.16 -4.20 -18.38
C THR A 86 -8.12 -5.32 -18.20
N GLN A 87 -7.06 -5.11 -17.42
CA GLN A 87 -6.10 -6.18 -17.10
C GLN A 87 -6.78 -7.33 -16.34
N LEU A 88 -7.59 -7.02 -15.32
CA LEU A 88 -8.34 -8.05 -14.58
C LEU A 88 -9.38 -8.75 -15.46
N GLU A 89 -10.09 -8.02 -16.31
CA GLU A 89 -11.05 -8.60 -17.26
C GLU A 89 -10.37 -9.50 -18.29
N SER A 90 -9.12 -9.21 -18.63
CA SER A 90 -8.29 -10.01 -19.55
C SER A 90 -7.65 -11.22 -18.88
N GLY A 91 -7.89 -11.43 -17.57
CA GLY A 91 -7.46 -12.62 -16.83
C GLY A 91 -6.22 -12.43 -15.96
N ALA A 92 -5.71 -11.20 -15.79
CA ALA A 92 -4.69 -10.93 -14.77
C ALA A 92 -5.26 -11.19 -13.37
N SER A 93 -4.43 -11.74 -12.48
CA SER A 93 -4.74 -11.85 -11.06
C SER A 93 -4.68 -10.49 -10.37
N ARG A 94 -5.33 -10.39 -9.21
CA ARG A 94 -5.24 -9.18 -8.38
C ARG A 94 -3.82 -8.92 -7.88
N GLY A 95 -3.06 -9.97 -7.56
CA GLY A 95 -1.64 -9.84 -7.22
C GLY A 95 -0.79 -9.29 -8.36
N GLU A 96 -1.07 -9.66 -9.62
CA GLU A 96 -0.41 -9.06 -10.79
C GLU A 96 -0.70 -7.57 -10.92
N VAL A 97 -1.96 -7.16 -10.69
CA VAL A 97 -2.34 -5.74 -10.71
C VAL A 97 -1.68 -4.96 -9.59
N VAL A 98 -1.68 -5.48 -8.36
CA VAL A 98 -1.03 -4.80 -7.22
C VAL A 98 0.47 -4.64 -7.48
N ALA A 99 1.15 -5.70 -7.92
CA ALA A 99 2.57 -5.63 -8.25
C ALA A 99 2.84 -4.62 -9.38
N GLY A 100 1.99 -4.61 -10.42
CA GLY A 100 2.09 -3.65 -11.53
C GLY A 100 1.85 -2.20 -11.10
N LEU A 101 0.94 -1.94 -10.16
CA LEU A 101 0.71 -0.60 -9.61
C LEU A 101 1.87 -0.11 -8.75
N VAL A 102 2.48 -1.00 -7.95
CA VAL A 102 3.72 -0.70 -7.22
C VAL A 102 4.85 -0.34 -8.19
N GLU A 103 5.04 -1.13 -9.25
CA GLU A 103 6.03 -0.82 -10.28
C GLU A 103 5.73 0.51 -11.00
N ALA A 104 4.46 0.78 -11.31
CA ALA A 104 4.05 2.01 -11.98
C ALA A 104 4.33 3.25 -11.12
N VAL A 105 4.00 3.21 -9.82
CA VAL A 105 4.29 4.35 -8.93
C VAL A 105 5.78 4.58 -8.79
N GLU A 106 6.62 3.54 -8.72
CA GLU A 106 8.08 3.70 -8.67
C GLU A 106 8.65 4.44 -9.90
N GLN A 107 8.06 4.24 -11.09
CA GLN A 107 8.46 4.93 -12.30
C GLN A 107 8.15 6.44 -12.29
N TYR A 108 7.29 6.90 -11.37
CA TYR A 108 6.91 8.31 -11.25
C TYR A 108 7.95 9.16 -10.51
N ALA A 109 9.05 8.56 -10.03
CA ALA A 109 10.11 9.24 -9.29
C ALA A 109 10.64 10.51 -9.97
N GLU A 110 10.78 10.48 -11.30
CA GLU A 110 11.31 11.59 -12.11
C GLU A 110 10.22 12.31 -12.92
N SER A 111 8.94 12.07 -12.60
CA SER A 111 7.84 12.71 -13.31
C SER A 111 7.89 14.23 -13.13
N THR A 112 7.71 14.96 -14.23
CA THR A 112 7.56 16.43 -14.21
C THR A 112 6.12 16.87 -13.99
N ASP A 113 5.16 15.94 -14.04
CA ASP A 113 3.77 16.21 -13.70
C ASP A 113 3.60 16.26 -12.17
N ALA A 114 3.06 17.37 -11.66
CA ALA A 114 3.04 17.65 -10.23
C ALA A 114 2.18 16.65 -9.44
N GLU A 115 1.04 16.24 -9.99
CA GLU A 115 0.13 15.30 -9.32
C GLU A 115 0.70 13.88 -9.33
N THR A 116 1.29 13.46 -10.44
CA THR A 116 1.96 12.17 -10.57
C THR A 116 3.20 12.08 -9.67
N LYS A 117 3.99 13.16 -9.58
CA LYS A 117 5.12 13.24 -8.64
C LYS A 117 4.65 13.23 -7.18
N ALA A 118 3.56 13.93 -6.87
CA ALA A 118 2.96 13.92 -5.53
C ALA A 118 2.48 12.52 -5.12
N ALA A 119 1.90 11.75 -6.05
CA ALA A 119 1.51 10.36 -5.81
C ALA A 119 2.73 9.49 -5.43
N TYR A 120 3.83 9.61 -6.16
CA TYR A 120 5.09 8.94 -5.83
C TYR A 120 5.62 9.34 -4.45
N ASP A 121 5.72 10.65 -4.18
CA ASP A 121 6.27 11.15 -2.93
C ASP A 121 5.44 10.69 -1.73
N GLN A 122 4.11 10.72 -1.85
CA GLN A 122 3.22 10.19 -0.81
C GLN A 122 3.41 8.68 -0.60
N PHE A 123 3.45 7.90 -1.68
CA PHE A 123 3.65 6.45 -1.57
C PHE A 123 4.98 6.12 -0.90
N MET A 124 6.08 6.76 -1.33
CA MET A 124 7.40 6.52 -0.77
C MET A 124 7.54 7.03 0.67
N ASN A 125 6.89 8.14 1.03
CA ASN A 125 6.82 8.60 2.42
C ASN A 125 6.10 7.56 3.31
N ARG A 126 4.98 7.00 2.84
CA ARG A 126 4.25 5.92 3.54
C ARG A 126 5.09 4.65 3.67
N VAL A 127 5.82 4.27 2.61
CA VAL A 127 6.75 3.14 2.65
C VAL A 127 7.87 3.38 3.67
N ALA A 128 8.44 4.58 3.75
CA ALA A 128 9.47 4.92 4.73
C ALA A 128 8.95 4.79 6.17
N VAL A 129 7.75 5.32 6.45
CA VAL A 129 7.09 5.15 7.76
C VAL A 129 6.78 3.68 8.04
N SER A 130 6.39 2.90 7.04
CA SER A 130 6.18 1.45 7.18
C SER A 130 7.46 0.71 7.53
N ASP A 131 8.58 1.04 6.90
CA ASP A 131 9.89 0.46 7.21
C ASP A 131 10.34 0.84 8.63
N TYR A 132 10.14 2.09 9.04
CA TYR A 132 10.38 2.54 10.40
C TYR A 132 9.52 1.76 11.41
N THR A 133 8.24 1.58 11.10
CA THR A 133 7.28 0.84 11.95
C THR A 133 7.71 -0.61 12.11
N ALA A 134 8.11 -1.29 11.04
CA ALA A 134 8.58 -2.67 11.08
C ALA A 134 9.83 -2.84 11.96
N ASN A 135 10.69 -1.82 12.02
CA ASN A 135 11.88 -1.83 12.87
C ASN A 135 11.59 -1.46 14.34
N THR A 136 10.47 -0.79 14.59
CA THR A 136 10.15 -0.20 15.91
C THR A 136 9.16 -1.05 16.69
N LEU A 137 8.13 -1.59 16.02
CA LEU A 137 7.07 -2.37 16.63
C LEU A 137 7.17 -3.82 16.17
N ALA A 138 7.59 -4.72 17.06
CA ALA A 138 7.64 -6.15 16.75
C ALA A 138 6.24 -6.73 16.52
N GLU A 139 5.29 -6.37 17.39
CA GLU A 139 3.89 -6.79 17.32
C GLU A 139 2.98 -5.62 16.97
N ALA A 140 1.89 -5.89 16.26
CA ALA A 140 0.89 -4.88 15.93
C ALA A 140 0.13 -4.46 17.21
N PRO A 141 -0.14 -3.16 17.41
CA PRO A 141 -1.08 -2.69 18.42
C PRO A 141 -2.46 -3.33 18.25
N LEU A 142 -3.26 -3.41 19.33
CA LEU A 142 -4.61 -3.99 19.25
C LEU A 142 -5.54 -3.24 18.27
N ASP A 143 -5.31 -1.95 18.08
CA ASP A 143 -6.04 -1.04 17.21
C ASP A 143 -5.28 -0.73 15.90
N TYR A 144 -4.35 -1.60 15.47
CA TYR A 144 -3.45 -1.36 14.34
C TYR A 144 -4.11 -0.85 13.05
N LYS A 145 -5.36 -1.22 12.78
CA LYS A 145 -6.12 -0.72 11.62
C LYS A 145 -6.28 0.80 11.64
N GLN A 146 -6.36 1.37 12.84
CA GLN A 146 -6.45 2.80 13.09
C GLN A 146 -5.05 3.37 13.34
N SER A 147 -4.31 2.83 14.31
CA SER A 147 -3.04 3.41 14.78
C SER A 147 -1.88 3.28 13.78
N LEU A 148 -1.91 2.28 12.89
CA LEU A 148 -0.94 2.12 11.80
C LEU A 148 -1.51 2.50 10.43
N GLY A 149 -2.80 2.83 10.33
CA GLY A 149 -3.45 3.22 9.09
C GLY A 149 -3.06 4.64 8.67
N PHE A 150 -2.72 4.85 7.39
CA PHE A 150 -2.34 6.16 6.84
C PHE A 150 -3.57 7.07 6.66
N GLY A 151 -4.15 7.48 7.79
CA GLY A 151 -5.30 8.36 7.92
C GLY A 151 -5.08 9.35 9.07
N ASP A 152 -6.07 9.50 9.95
CA ASP A 152 -6.06 10.54 10.99
C ASP A 152 -4.96 10.36 12.05
N GLU A 153 -4.64 9.11 12.43
CA GLU A 153 -3.65 8.82 13.48
C GLU A 153 -2.22 8.72 12.94
N LEU A 154 -2.07 8.42 11.64
CA LEU A 154 -0.78 8.36 10.97
C LEU A 154 -0.82 9.14 9.64
N PRO A 155 -1.01 10.47 9.68
CA PRO A 155 -1.14 11.28 8.48
C PRO A 155 0.20 11.38 7.75
N VAL A 156 0.27 10.77 6.56
CA VAL A 156 1.46 10.82 5.71
C VAL A 156 1.04 11.28 4.31
N THR A 157 1.59 12.41 3.89
CA THR A 157 1.31 13.04 2.59
C THR A 157 2.57 13.05 1.72
N ASN A 158 2.53 13.75 0.59
CA ASN A 158 3.70 14.00 -0.25
C ASN A 158 4.71 15.01 0.36
N ASP A 159 4.39 15.66 1.48
CA ASP A 159 5.35 16.50 2.21
C ASP A 159 6.24 15.61 3.10
N PRO A 160 7.57 15.57 2.87
CA PRO A 160 8.50 14.76 3.66
C PRO A 160 8.50 15.11 5.16
N ALA A 161 8.06 16.32 5.57
CA ALA A 161 7.93 16.67 6.98
C ALA A 161 6.88 15.81 7.72
N THR A 162 5.91 15.24 7.00
CA THR A 162 4.90 14.34 7.59
C THR A 162 5.49 13.00 8.02
N VAL A 163 6.61 12.57 7.41
CA VAL A 163 7.32 11.33 7.79
C VAL A 163 7.81 11.42 9.23
N SER A 164 8.56 12.46 9.59
CA SER A 164 9.08 12.61 10.96
C SER A 164 7.98 12.68 12.02
N ALA A 165 6.85 13.30 11.68
CA ALA A 165 5.70 13.36 12.59
C ALA A 165 5.08 11.97 12.79
N ALA A 166 4.89 11.22 11.70
CA ALA A 166 4.36 9.87 11.73
C ALA A 166 5.28 8.88 12.47
N GLU A 167 6.60 8.97 12.27
CA GLU A 167 7.58 8.19 13.03
C GLU A 167 7.51 8.49 14.54
N GLY A 168 7.29 9.75 14.91
CA GLY A 168 7.06 10.15 16.31
C GLY A 168 5.81 9.49 16.92
N ASN A 169 4.71 9.39 16.15
CA ASN A 169 3.51 8.69 16.59
C ASN A 169 3.78 7.19 16.77
N VAL A 170 4.45 6.55 15.81
CA VAL A 170 4.84 5.12 15.88
C VAL A 170 5.72 4.85 17.08
N ALA A 171 6.71 5.70 17.36
CA ALA A 171 7.58 5.57 18.53
C ALA A 171 6.80 5.63 19.86
N GLY A 172 5.66 6.34 19.89
CA GLY A 172 4.77 6.40 21.06
C GLY A 172 3.96 5.12 21.30
N LEU A 173 3.92 4.20 20.33
CA LEU A 173 3.22 2.92 20.42
C LEU A 173 4.09 1.76 20.92
N ALA A 174 5.42 1.95 20.99
CA ALA A 174 6.42 0.94 21.40
C ALA A 174 6.55 0.83 22.93
#